data_AF-A0A0N0N8B7-F1
#
_entry.id   AF-A0A0N0N8B7-F1
#
_cell.length_a   1.000
_cell.length_b   1.000
_cell.length_c   1.000
_cell.angle_alpha   90.00
_cell.angle_beta   90.00
_cell.angle_gamma   90.00
#
_symmetry.space_group_name_H-M   'P 1'
#
loop_
_entity.id
_entity.type
_entity.pdbx_description
1 polymer ?
#
loop_
_entity_poly.entity_id
_entity_poly.type
_entity_poly.pdbx_seq_one_letter_code
_entity_poly.pdbx_strand_id
1 'polypeptide(L)'
;MRDAFAISLWTYYEPVRSEIVPADYADVFLRHHAALRQIDLDAPHFTDRVAVALREVNDREQSPELPDPDRELLRDTLSGLSAAISIDKAGDQLLHGEPHPGNLLNTRRGPLFVDLATCCRGPIEFDLAHAPEEVAEHYPGADHNLIHRCRALNWAMFSAWRWRRDDQMPDRGHWRVEGLNQVRAALDRCGLG
;
A
#
# COMPACT_ATOMS: atom_id res chain seq x y z
N MET A 1 21.78 21.87 7.61
CA MET A 1 22.80 20.99 7.01
C MET A 1 24.03 21.01 7.89
N ARG A 2 24.52 19.83 8.28
CA ARG A 2 25.86 19.68 8.85
C ARG A 2 26.66 18.92 7.80
N ASP A 3 27.75 19.51 7.32
CA ASP A 3 28.70 18.85 6.41
C ASP A 3 28.05 18.17 5.18
N ALA A 4 27.18 18.90 4.46
CA ALA A 4 26.43 18.46 3.28
C ALA A 4 25.28 17.44 3.49
N PHE A 5 25.00 17.02 4.73
CA PHE A 5 23.85 16.18 5.03
C PHE A 5 22.68 16.97 5.62
N ALA A 6 21.48 16.70 5.12
CA ALA A 6 20.23 17.08 5.76
C ALA A 6 20.00 16.13 6.95
N ILE A 7 19.96 16.69 8.16
CA ILE A 7 19.67 15.94 9.39
C ILE A 7 18.29 16.39 9.86
N SER A 8 17.36 15.45 9.98
CA SER A 8 16.06 15.66 10.61
C SER A 8 16.09 15.10 12.03
N LEU A 9 15.69 15.91 13.00
CA LEU A 9 15.55 15.52 14.41
C LEU A 9 14.06 15.40 14.71
N TRP A 10 13.66 14.24 15.23
CA TRP A 10 12.26 13.91 15.50
C TRP A 10 12.03 13.71 16.99
N THR A 11 10.84 14.08 17.46
CA THR A 11 10.41 13.77 18.83
C THR A 11 10.28 12.26 18.98
N TYR A 12 10.98 11.69 19.95
CA TYR A 12 10.81 10.28 20.31
C TYR A 12 9.48 10.07 21.05
N TYR A 13 8.72 9.08 20.59
CA TYR A 13 7.50 8.61 21.26
C TYR A 13 7.75 7.21 21.82
N GLU A 14 7.56 7.04 23.13
CA GLU A 14 7.76 5.76 23.80
C GLU A 14 6.67 4.76 23.34
N PRO A 15 7.06 3.59 22.78
CA PRO A 15 6.10 2.63 22.25
C PRO A 15 5.35 1.93 23.39
N VAL A 16 4.03 1.82 23.24
CA VAL A 16 3.18 1.02 24.11
C VAL A 16 3.01 -0.37 23.46
N ARG A 17 3.30 -1.45 24.21
CA ARG A 17 3.31 -2.82 23.67
C ARG A 17 1.94 -3.46 23.50
N SER A 18 0.86 -2.79 23.91
CA SER A 18 -0.49 -3.33 23.72
C SER A 18 -0.87 -3.29 22.24
N GLU A 19 -1.58 -4.33 21.83
CA GLU A 19 -2.21 -4.40 20.50
C GLU A 19 -3.18 -3.23 20.30
N ILE A 20 -3.21 -2.70 19.09
CA ILE A 20 -4.15 -1.65 18.68
C ILE A 20 -5.40 -2.35 18.19
N VAL A 21 -6.54 -2.12 18.86
CA VAL A 21 -7.81 -2.71 18.44
C VAL A 21 -8.28 -2.10 17.11
N PRO A 22 -9.05 -2.83 16.28
CA PRO A 22 -9.43 -2.36 14.94
C PRO A 22 -10.11 -0.99 14.91
N ALA A 23 -10.97 -0.69 15.89
CA ALA A 23 -11.64 0.60 16.01
C ALA A 23 -10.65 1.77 16.24
N ASP A 24 -9.62 1.57 17.07
CA ASP A 24 -8.60 2.59 17.32
C ASP A 24 -7.71 2.80 16.08
N TYR A 25 -7.45 1.74 15.31
CA TYR A 25 -6.74 1.84 14.04
C TYR A 25 -7.56 2.67 13.04
N ALA A 26 -8.86 2.39 12.91
CA ALA A 26 -9.75 3.15 12.03
C ALA A 26 -9.86 4.63 12.44
N ASP A 27 -9.90 4.93 13.74
CA ASP A 27 -9.86 6.32 14.24
C ASP A 27 -8.58 7.06 13.79
N VAL A 28 -7.43 6.37 13.82
CA VAL A 28 -6.16 6.97 13.40
C VAL A 28 -6.17 7.23 11.90
N PHE A 29 -6.72 6.33 11.09
CA PHE A 29 -6.95 6.57 9.66
C PHE A 29 -7.84 7.80 9.42
N LEU A 30 -8.97 7.91 10.13
CA LEU A 30 -9.90 9.03 9.98
C LEU A 30 -9.20 10.36 10.26
N ARG A 31 -8.47 10.44 11.38
CA ARG A 31 -7.69 11.64 11.73
C ARG A 31 -6.58 11.93 10.73
N HIS A 32 -5.89 10.89 10.24
CA HIS A 32 -4.80 11.05 9.29
C HIS A 32 -5.29 11.54 7.92
N HIS A 33 -6.32 10.91 7.35
CA HIS A 33 -6.93 11.36 6.08
C HIS A 33 -7.51 12.77 6.20
N ALA A 34 -8.15 13.11 7.32
CA ALA A 34 -8.65 14.47 7.56
C ALA A 34 -7.52 15.51 7.56
N ALA A 35 -6.38 15.19 8.17
CA ALA A 35 -5.20 16.06 8.18
C ALA A 35 -4.56 16.17 6.78
N LEU A 36 -4.36 15.05 6.08
CA LEU A 36 -3.77 15.04 4.73
C LEU A 36 -4.61 15.81 3.72
N ARG A 37 -5.95 15.79 3.84
CA ARG A 37 -6.86 16.56 2.99
C ARG A 37 -6.65 18.08 3.07
N GLN A 38 -6.08 18.58 4.17
CA GLN A 38 -5.80 20.00 4.37
C GLN A 38 -4.42 20.42 3.83
N ILE A 39 -3.61 19.46 3.37
CA ILE A 39 -2.24 19.71 2.89
C ILE A 39 -2.25 19.84 1.38
N ASP A 40 -1.72 20.94 0.88
CA ASP A 40 -1.43 21.14 -0.53
C ASP A 40 0.00 20.65 -0.82
N LEU A 41 0.13 19.36 -1.12
CA LEU A 41 1.38 18.71 -1.51
C LEU A 41 1.24 18.18 -2.94
N ASP A 42 2.19 18.57 -3.79
CA ASP A 42 2.35 17.94 -5.10
C ASP A 42 2.91 16.53 -4.89
N ALA A 43 2.03 15.53 -5.03
CA ALA A 43 2.34 14.13 -4.80
C ALA A 43 1.88 13.31 -6.03
N PRO A 44 2.65 12.26 -6.41
CA PRO A 44 2.28 11.41 -7.53
C PRO A 44 0.96 10.69 -7.27
N HIS A 45 0.30 10.21 -8.31
CA HIS A 45 -0.90 9.40 -8.16
C HIS A 45 -0.51 7.94 -7.90
N PHE A 46 -1.35 7.15 -7.21
CA PHE A 46 -1.02 5.74 -6.92
C PHE A 46 -0.73 4.93 -8.20
N THR A 47 -1.36 5.31 -9.32
CA THR A 47 -1.15 4.69 -10.64
C THR A 47 0.28 4.85 -11.15
N ASP A 48 1.03 5.84 -10.70
CA ASP A 48 2.44 6.01 -11.08
C ASP A 48 3.30 4.89 -10.49
N ARG A 49 2.98 4.45 -9.25
CA ARG A 49 3.62 3.28 -8.62
C ARG A 49 3.23 1.97 -9.33
N VAL A 50 1.97 1.87 -9.78
CA VAL A 50 1.54 0.75 -10.62
C VAL A 50 2.31 0.72 -11.93
N ALA A 51 2.51 1.87 -12.58
CA ALA A 51 3.27 1.95 -13.82
C ALA A 51 4.74 1.54 -13.62
N VAL A 52 5.34 1.84 -12.47
CA VAL A 52 6.66 1.31 -12.09
C VAL A 52 6.61 -0.21 -11.99
N ALA A 53 5.67 -0.78 -11.23
CA ALA A 53 5.54 -2.24 -11.08
C ALA A 53 5.32 -2.96 -12.43
N LEU A 54 4.48 -2.39 -13.31
CA LEU A 54 4.25 -2.90 -14.66
C LEU A 54 5.52 -2.94 -15.51
N ARG A 55 6.40 -1.93 -15.40
CA ARG A 55 7.69 -1.95 -16.11
C ARG A 55 8.56 -3.13 -15.66
N GLU A 56 8.61 -3.41 -14.36
CA GLU A 56 9.37 -4.56 -13.82
C GLU A 56 8.83 -5.90 -14.32
N VAL A 57 7.51 -6.02 -14.41
CA VAL A 57 6.84 -7.24 -14.88
C VAL A 57 6.96 -7.41 -16.39
N ASN A 58 6.93 -6.33 -17.17
CA ASN A 58 7.01 -6.41 -18.63
C ASN A 58 8.45 -6.59 -19.12
N ASP A 59 9.43 -6.09 -18.39
CA ASP A 59 10.85 -6.24 -18.73
C ASP A 59 11.41 -7.57 -18.20
N ARG A 60 11.65 -8.51 -19.12
CA ARG A 60 12.22 -9.83 -18.80
C ARG A 60 13.65 -9.73 -18.26
N GLU A 61 14.40 -8.67 -18.58
CA GLU A 61 15.75 -8.48 -18.03
C GLU A 61 15.72 -8.03 -16.58
N GLN A 62 14.64 -7.37 -16.15
CA GLN A 62 14.45 -6.95 -14.76
C GLN A 62 13.86 -8.05 -13.88
N SER A 63 13.03 -8.93 -14.44
CA SER A 63 12.43 -10.06 -13.73
C SER A 63 12.67 -11.40 -14.44
N PRO A 64 13.95 -11.82 -14.63
CA PRO A 64 14.29 -12.98 -15.46
C PRO A 64 13.78 -14.31 -14.88
N GLU A 65 13.62 -14.39 -13.56
CA GLU A 65 13.18 -15.60 -12.86
C GLU A 65 11.65 -15.71 -12.76
N LEU A 66 10.89 -14.65 -13.11
CA LEU A 66 9.43 -14.65 -13.03
C LEU A 66 8.81 -15.53 -14.14
N PRO A 67 8.11 -16.62 -13.79
CA PRO A 67 7.48 -17.51 -14.75
C PRO A 67 6.44 -16.81 -15.62
N ASP A 68 6.28 -17.23 -16.87
CA ASP A 68 5.34 -16.61 -17.81
C ASP A 68 3.88 -16.57 -17.33
N PRO A 69 3.31 -17.63 -16.72
CA PRO A 69 1.95 -17.56 -16.18
C PRO A 69 1.80 -16.55 -15.03
N ASP A 70 2.80 -16.45 -14.15
CA ASP A 70 2.78 -15.49 -13.04
C ASP A 70 3.01 -14.05 -13.54
N ARG A 71 3.79 -13.88 -14.60
CA ARG A 71 3.97 -12.59 -15.29
C ARG A 71 2.66 -12.09 -15.88
N GLU A 72 1.93 -12.96 -16.55
CA GLU A 72 0.61 -12.65 -17.10
C GLU A 72 -0.38 -12.28 -15.99
N LEU A 73 -0.46 -13.09 -14.93
CA LEU A 73 -1.27 -12.80 -13.75
C LEU A 73 -0.98 -11.39 -13.19
N LEU A 74 0.29 -11.07 -12.95
CA LEU A 74 0.67 -9.76 -12.40
C LEU A 74 0.35 -8.62 -13.37
N ARG A 75 0.67 -8.77 -14.65
CA ARG A 75 0.41 -7.76 -15.69
C ARG A 75 -1.09 -7.45 -15.78
N ASP A 76 -1.91 -8.47 -15.86
CA ASP A 76 -3.36 -8.33 -16.04
C ASP A 76 -4.01 -7.77 -14.77
N THR A 77 -3.55 -8.20 -13.59
CA THR A 77 -3.99 -7.65 -12.29
C THR A 77 -3.64 -6.17 -12.16
N LEU A 78 -2.36 -5.81 -12.38
CA LEU A 78 -1.88 -4.44 -12.24
C LEU A 78 -2.59 -3.50 -13.21
N SER A 79 -2.70 -3.88 -14.49
CA SER A 79 -3.34 -3.05 -15.51
C SER A 79 -4.86 -2.96 -15.31
N GLY A 80 -5.54 -4.09 -15.09
CA GLY A 80 -6.98 -4.18 -14.94
C GLY A 80 -7.49 -3.46 -13.70
N LEU A 81 -6.90 -3.73 -12.53
CA LEU A 81 -7.34 -3.09 -11.28
C LEU A 81 -6.98 -1.61 -11.24
N SER A 82 -5.81 -1.20 -11.75
CA SER A 82 -5.46 0.21 -11.83
C SER A 82 -6.46 0.99 -12.70
N ALA A 83 -6.88 0.44 -13.84
CA ALA A 83 -7.90 1.05 -14.68
C ALA A 83 -9.26 1.10 -13.97
N ALA A 84 -9.68 -0.01 -13.36
CA ALA A 84 -10.97 -0.12 -12.67
C ALA A 84 -11.10 0.82 -11.46
N ILE A 85 -10.04 0.96 -10.65
CA ILE A 85 -10.00 1.87 -9.50
C ILE A 85 -10.02 3.33 -9.97
N SER A 86 -9.38 3.63 -11.11
CA SER A 86 -9.26 5.01 -11.62
C SER A 86 -10.49 5.53 -12.37
N ILE A 87 -11.59 4.77 -12.44
CA ILE A 87 -12.81 5.19 -13.16
C ILE A 87 -13.43 6.43 -12.51
N ASP A 88 -13.46 6.49 -11.18
CA ASP A 88 -13.96 7.63 -10.43
C ASP A 88 -12.84 8.26 -9.59
N LYS A 89 -12.38 9.43 -10.04
CA LYS A 89 -11.33 10.22 -9.35
C LYS A 89 -11.89 11.31 -8.46
N ALA A 90 -13.22 11.46 -8.37
CA ALA A 90 -13.84 12.53 -7.58
C ALA A 90 -13.58 12.37 -6.07
N GLY A 91 -13.20 11.17 -5.62
CA GLY A 91 -12.83 10.85 -4.24
C GLY A 91 -11.34 10.97 -3.90
N ASP A 92 -10.48 11.28 -4.88
CA ASP A 92 -9.03 11.28 -4.66
C ASP A 92 -8.59 12.38 -3.68
N GLN A 93 -7.74 11.99 -2.72
CA GLN A 93 -7.07 12.91 -1.80
C GLN A 93 -5.61 12.52 -1.60
N LEU A 94 -4.85 13.33 -0.86
CA LEU A 94 -3.52 12.95 -0.41
C LEU A 94 -3.61 11.81 0.61
N LEU A 95 -2.83 10.77 0.39
CA LEU A 95 -2.78 9.52 1.16
C LEU A 95 -1.38 9.30 1.74
N HIS A 96 -1.29 8.41 2.71
CA HIS A 96 -0.01 7.90 3.22
C HIS A 96 0.70 7.01 2.18
N GLY A 97 -0.06 6.19 1.45
CA GLY A 97 0.39 5.31 0.39
C GLY A 97 0.86 3.92 0.82
N GLU A 98 1.34 3.72 2.05
CA GLU A 98 1.70 2.41 2.65
C GLU A 98 1.45 2.34 4.19
N PRO A 99 0.24 2.63 4.69
CA PRO A 99 -0.08 2.67 6.13
C PRO A 99 -0.31 1.28 6.76
N HIS A 100 0.60 0.33 6.51
CA HIS A 100 0.52 -1.04 7.05
C HIS A 100 0.89 -1.08 8.55
N PRO A 101 0.59 -2.18 9.30
CA PRO A 101 0.85 -2.25 10.75
C PRO A 101 2.28 -1.92 11.18
N GLY A 102 3.29 -2.24 10.36
CA GLY A 102 4.69 -1.87 10.63
C GLY A 102 4.97 -0.35 10.66
N ASN A 103 4.08 0.45 10.09
CA ASN A 103 4.16 1.91 10.04
C ASN A 103 3.21 2.57 11.04
N LEU A 104 2.58 1.79 11.93
CA LEU A 104 1.71 2.30 12.98
C LEU A 104 2.37 2.12 14.35
N LEU A 105 2.72 3.23 14.98
CA LEU A 105 3.31 3.23 16.32
C LEU A 105 2.22 3.48 17.36
N ASN A 106 2.03 2.53 18.28
CA ASN A 106 1.19 2.76 19.45
C ASN A 106 1.95 3.62 20.47
N THR A 107 1.39 4.76 20.87
CA THR A 107 2.00 5.68 21.83
C THR A 107 1.06 5.95 23.00
N ARG A 108 1.58 6.52 24.10
CA ARG A 108 0.74 6.97 25.22
C ARG A 108 -0.34 7.99 24.84
N ARG A 109 -0.23 8.62 23.67
CA ARG A 109 -1.19 9.60 23.15
C ARG A 109 -2.11 9.01 22.07
N GLY A 110 -2.11 7.69 21.92
CA GLY A 110 -2.79 6.97 20.85
C GLY A 110 -1.88 6.63 19.68
N PRO A 111 -2.36 5.86 18.69
CA PRO A 111 -1.54 5.43 17.58
C PRO A 111 -1.22 6.56 16.59
N LEU A 112 -0.05 6.45 15.95
CA LEU A 112 0.46 7.42 14.98
C LEU A 112 1.09 6.69 13.79
N PHE A 113 0.76 7.14 12.58
CA PHE A 113 1.46 6.70 11.37
C PHE A 113 2.84 7.36 11.25
N VAL A 114 3.78 6.59 10.71
CA VAL A 114 5.15 7.02 10.38
C VAL A 114 5.51 6.57 8.96
N ASP A 115 6.66 7.01 8.47
CA ASP A 115 7.13 6.69 7.11
C ASP A 115 6.24 7.25 5.99
N LEU A 116 6.23 8.58 5.87
CA LEU A 116 5.47 9.32 4.87
C LEU A 116 6.21 9.44 3.53
N ALA A 117 7.19 8.58 3.24
CA ALA A 117 7.99 8.65 2.03
C ALA A 117 7.21 8.26 0.76
N THR A 118 6.09 7.55 0.92
CA THR A 118 5.27 7.01 -0.17
C THR A 118 3.97 7.76 -0.39
N CYS A 119 3.82 8.95 0.19
CA CYS A 119 2.60 9.75 0.03
C CYS A 119 2.23 9.89 -1.45
N CYS A 120 0.96 9.62 -1.75
CA CYS A 120 0.43 9.67 -3.10
C CYS A 120 -1.00 10.18 -3.11
N ARG A 121 -1.55 10.43 -4.29
CA ARG A 121 -2.97 10.73 -4.48
C ARG A 121 -3.75 9.48 -4.89
N GLY A 122 -4.95 9.34 -4.35
CA GLY A 122 -5.87 8.25 -4.69
C GLY A 122 -7.07 8.16 -3.74
N PRO A 123 -7.88 7.09 -3.85
CA PRO A 123 -9.00 6.83 -2.96
C PRO A 123 -8.52 6.35 -1.58
N ILE A 124 -9.25 6.68 -0.50
CA ILE A 124 -8.87 6.26 0.87
C ILE A 124 -8.76 4.75 1.03
N GLU A 125 -9.49 4.01 0.19
CA GLU A 125 -9.51 2.55 0.15
C GLU A 125 -8.14 1.98 -0.24
N PHE A 126 -7.32 2.76 -0.96
CA PHE A 126 -5.93 2.39 -1.26
C PHE A 126 -5.07 2.33 0.01
N ASP A 127 -5.28 3.27 0.94
CA ASP A 127 -4.64 3.27 2.26
C ASP A 127 -5.23 2.18 3.15
N LEU A 128 -6.56 2.10 3.27
CA LEU A 128 -7.25 1.08 4.09
C LEU A 128 -6.91 -0.36 3.68
N ALA A 129 -6.60 -0.59 2.40
CA ALA A 129 -6.20 -1.91 1.91
C ALA A 129 -4.91 -2.46 2.53
N HIS A 130 -4.07 -1.62 3.15
CA HIS A 130 -2.85 -2.03 3.87
C HIS A 130 -3.11 -2.51 5.30
N ALA A 131 -4.29 -2.21 5.86
CA ALA A 131 -4.65 -2.55 7.23
C ALA A 131 -5.29 -3.95 7.32
N PRO A 132 -5.39 -4.54 8.54
CA PRO A 132 -6.25 -5.71 8.78
C PRO A 132 -7.69 -5.50 8.30
N GLU A 133 -8.40 -6.58 7.97
CA GLU A 133 -9.74 -6.53 7.35
C GLU A 133 -10.77 -5.82 8.24
N GLU A 134 -10.70 -6.10 9.54
CA GLU A 134 -11.62 -5.63 10.56
C GLU A 134 -11.57 -4.10 10.73
N VAL A 135 -10.46 -3.46 10.34
CA VAL A 135 -10.30 -2.00 10.44
C VAL A 135 -11.27 -1.28 9.50
N ALA A 136 -11.51 -1.83 8.31
CA ALA A 136 -12.40 -1.21 7.33
C ALA A 136 -13.85 -1.11 7.82
N GLU A 137 -14.30 -2.07 8.62
CA GLU A 137 -15.66 -2.09 9.21
C GLU A 137 -15.92 -0.91 10.14
N HIS A 138 -14.86 -0.31 10.68
CA HIS A 138 -14.93 0.84 11.57
C HIS A 138 -14.68 2.18 10.86
N TYR A 139 -14.41 2.20 9.55
CA TYR A 139 -14.18 3.42 8.80
C TYR A 139 -15.47 3.86 8.06
N PRO A 140 -16.16 4.93 8.50
CA PRO A 140 -17.42 5.33 7.88
C PRO A 140 -17.26 5.77 6.43
N GLY A 141 -18.10 5.21 5.56
CA GLY A 141 -18.18 5.60 4.14
C GLY A 141 -17.13 4.96 3.23
N ALA A 142 -16.33 4.01 3.73
CA ALA A 142 -15.40 3.27 2.87
C ALA A 142 -16.14 2.25 1.99
N ASP A 143 -15.75 2.16 0.72
CA ASP A 143 -16.26 1.14 -0.19
C ASP A 143 -15.46 -0.16 -0.05
N HIS A 144 -16.06 -1.15 0.62
CA HIS A 144 -15.42 -2.45 0.86
C HIS A 144 -15.02 -3.18 -0.44
N ASN A 145 -15.78 -3.05 -1.52
CA ASN A 145 -15.40 -3.65 -2.80
C ASN A 145 -14.15 -2.98 -3.38
N LEU A 146 -14.07 -1.65 -3.24
CA LEU A 146 -12.89 -0.90 -3.66
C LEU A 146 -11.67 -1.24 -2.79
N ILE A 147 -11.84 -1.44 -1.48
CA ILE A 147 -10.78 -1.92 -0.59
C ILE A 147 -10.24 -3.28 -1.06
N HIS A 148 -11.11 -4.23 -1.39
CA HIS A 148 -10.67 -5.54 -1.89
C HIS A 148 -9.86 -5.43 -3.19
N ARG A 149 -10.30 -4.58 -4.13
CA ARG A 149 -9.54 -4.28 -5.36
C ARG A 149 -8.20 -3.63 -5.08
N CYS A 150 -8.17 -2.61 -4.21
CA CYS A 150 -6.94 -1.95 -3.79
C CYS A 150 -5.98 -2.94 -3.12
N ARG A 151 -6.48 -3.87 -2.32
CA ARG A 151 -5.67 -4.89 -1.68
C ARG A 151 -5.05 -5.87 -2.67
N ALA A 152 -5.82 -6.34 -3.64
CA ALA A 152 -5.29 -7.18 -4.72
C ALA A 152 -4.22 -6.42 -5.53
N LEU A 153 -4.45 -5.13 -5.82
CA LEU A 153 -3.47 -4.28 -6.49
C LEU A 153 -2.19 -4.09 -5.65
N ASN A 154 -2.30 -3.85 -4.34
CA ASN A 154 -1.16 -3.69 -3.43
C ASN A 154 -0.31 -4.96 -3.36
N TRP A 155 -0.95 -6.13 -3.27
CA TRP A 155 -0.24 -7.42 -3.33
C TRP A 155 0.43 -7.65 -4.70
N ALA A 156 -0.19 -7.23 -5.79
CA ALA A 156 0.41 -7.35 -7.12
C ALA A 156 1.64 -6.45 -7.28
N MET A 157 1.58 -5.21 -6.77
CA MET A 157 2.75 -4.31 -6.76
C MET A 157 3.87 -4.86 -5.89
N PHE A 158 3.56 -5.29 -4.67
CA PHE A 158 4.52 -5.92 -3.77
C PHE A 158 5.19 -7.12 -4.46
N SER A 159 4.39 -8.02 -5.03
CA SER A 159 4.87 -9.23 -5.71
C SER A 159 5.78 -8.88 -6.89
N ALA A 160 5.38 -7.94 -7.75
CA ALA A 160 6.20 -7.48 -8.87
C ALA A 160 7.61 -7.07 -8.43
N TRP A 161 7.73 -6.35 -7.32
CA TRP A 161 9.03 -5.94 -6.79
C TRP A 161 9.87 -7.08 -6.24
N ARG A 162 9.25 -8.13 -5.68
CA ARG A 162 9.95 -9.33 -5.19
C ARG A 162 10.59 -10.15 -6.33
N TRP A 163 10.13 -9.96 -7.56
CA TRP A 163 10.67 -10.63 -8.74
C TRP A 163 11.77 -9.84 -9.44
N ARG A 164 12.09 -8.62 -8.99
CA ARG A 164 13.25 -7.87 -9.50
C ARG A 164 14.54 -8.67 -9.29
N ARG A 165 15.44 -8.61 -10.27
CA ARG A 165 16.77 -9.25 -10.19
C ARG A 165 17.60 -8.69 -9.01
N ASP A 166 17.44 -7.40 -8.74
CA ASP A 166 18.19 -6.65 -7.74
C ASP A 166 17.41 -6.47 -6.42
N ASP A 167 16.33 -7.25 -6.20
CA ASP A 167 15.56 -7.20 -4.93
C ASP A 167 16.41 -7.68 -3.75
N GLN A 168 16.52 -6.84 -2.73
CA GLN A 168 17.29 -7.08 -1.51
C GLN A 168 16.40 -7.39 -0.29
N MET A 169 15.10 -7.63 -0.49
CA MET A 169 14.21 -7.95 0.62
C MET A 169 14.67 -9.25 1.31
N PRO A 170 14.72 -9.27 2.66
CA PRO A 170 14.95 -10.50 3.40
C PRO A 170 13.94 -11.60 3.01
N ASP A 171 14.39 -12.85 2.99
CA ASP A 171 13.55 -14.01 2.61
C ASP A 171 12.86 -13.88 1.25
N ARG A 172 13.50 -13.24 0.26
CA ARG A 172 12.92 -13.01 -1.08
C ARG A 172 12.30 -14.26 -1.71
N GLY A 173 12.90 -15.43 -1.49
CA GLY A 173 12.42 -16.70 -2.05
C GLY A 173 11.03 -17.08 -1.52
N HIS A 174 10.79 -16.86 -0.22
CA HIS A 174 9.47 -17.04 0.39
C HIS A 174 8.48 -16.02 -0.19
N TRP A 175 8.84 -14.74 -0.19
CA TRP A 175 7.94 -13.66 -0.63
C TRP A 175 7.59 -13.69 -2.12
N ARG A 176 8.44 -14.26 -2.99
CA ARG A 176 8.12 -14.48 -4.40
C ARG A 176 6.94 -15.42 -4.59
N VAL A 177 6.88 -16.49 -3.81
CA VAL A 177 5.79 -17.48 -3.87
C VAL A 177 4.59 -16.96 -3.09
N GLU A 178 4.82 -16.51 -1.86
CA GLU A 178 3.75 -16.07 -0.98
C GLU A 178 3.02 -14.83 -1.50
N GLY A 179 3.75 -13.85 -2.05
CA GLY A 179 3.13 -12.68 -2.67
C GLY A 179 2.15 -13.06 -3.79
N LEU A 180 2.53 -14.00 -4.66
CA LEU A 180 1.64 -14.49 -5.72
C LEU A 180 0.41 -15.24 -5.16
N ASN A 181 0.58 -16.01 -4.07
CA ASN A 181 -0.56 -16.64 -3.40
C ASN A 181 -1.52 -15.59 -2.82
N GLN A 182 -0.99 -14.52 -2.24
CA GLN A 182 -1.80 -13.42 -1.71
C GLN A 182 -2.52 -12.65 -2.82
N VAL A 183 -1.90 -12.46 -3.98
CA VAL A 183 -2.58 -11.89 -5.17
C VAL A 183 -3.80 -12.75 -5.54
N ARG A 184 -3.63 -14.06 -5.69
CA ARG A 184 -4.73 -14.98 -6.03
C ARG A 184 -5.84 -14.94 -4.99
N ALA A 185 -5.49 -15.07 -3.72
CA ALA A 185 -6.46 -15.02 -2.63
C ALA A 185 -7.18 -13.66 -2.51
N ALA A 186 -6.56 -12.56 -2.94
CA ALA A 186 -7.19 -11.25 -2.99
C ALA A 186 -8.12 -11.09 -4.22
N LEU A 187 -7.76 -11.67 -5.36
CA LEU A 187 -8.61 -11.71 -6.55
C LEU A 187 -9.85 -12.58 -6.36
N ASP A 188 -9.72 -13.73 -5.70
CA ASP A 188 -10.85 -14.59 -5.32
C ASP A 188 -11.90 -13.80 -4.53
N ARG A 189 -11.45 -12.96 -3.60
CA ARG A 189 -12.32 -12.08 -2.80
C ARG A 189 -12.97 -10.95 -3.60
N CYS A 190 -12.35 -10.53 -4.71
CA CYS A 190 -12.97 -9.60 -5.65
C CYS A 190 -14.01 -10.28 -6.56
N GLY A 191 -14.11 -11.61 -6.56
CA GLY A 191 -14.85 -12.38 -7.56
C GLY A 191 -14.19 -12.37 -8.94
N LEU A 192 -12.86 -12.19 -8.98
CA LEU A 192 -12.03 -12.08 -10.19
C LEU A 192 -11.00 -13.22 -10.33
N GLY A 193 -11.14 -14.27 -9.53
CA GLY A 193 -10.29 -15.46 -9.52
C GLY A 193 -10.68 -16.53 -10.55
#